data_AF-A0A3S2A7R5-F1
#
_entry.id   AF-A0A3S2A7R5-F1
#
_cell.length_a   1.000
_cell.length_b   1.000
_cell.length_c   1.000
_cell.angle_alpha   90.00
_cell.angle_beta   90.00
_cell.angle_gamma   90.00
#
_symmetry.space_group_name_H-M   'P 1'
#
loop_
_entity.id
_entity.type
_entity.pdbx_description
1 polymer ?
#
loop_
_entity_poly.entity_id
_entity_poly.type
_entity_poly.pdbx_seq_one_letter_code
_entity_poly.pdbx_strand_id
1 'polypeptide(L)'
;MARMIGHRQAVLSPSIPGKASTNSALRWKLRSQVSRLALRSAVGVAAAAGATLLAPGQAWSACFVVGATIQCDNTTTIDTTYPDNPPNDRAYSGAIATPIILNIDAGTTVSGNGLAVSNTGAGGLNVTNNGTISIDAGNMPTAGGTAALSLSAAGGVITYTGGSIINNGTGNAFDAAQTGGAGSVDINIAASVSAATGEGITVRDVATSTGVSVKTNNVSALAFGKDAIDAQSQSLTGNIAVTANGDLQAGNAGLVAVIVPG
;
A
#
# COMPACT_ATOMS: atom_id res chain seq x y z
N MET A 1 44.11 -62.11 11.83
CA MET A 1 44.88 -61.25 10.90
C MET A 1 44.14 -59.91 10.82
N ALA A 2 44.64 -58.73 11.11
CA ALA A 2 45.96 -58.22 11.47
C ALA A 2 45.79 -57.01 12.43
N ARG A 3 46.86 -56.68 13.15
CA ARG A 3 47.00 -55.76 14.29
C ARG A 3 48.02 -54.68 13.93
N MET A 4 47.81 -53.41 14.29
CA MET A 4 48.79 -52.29 14.37
C MET A 4 48.01 -51.10 14.96
N ILE A 5 48.29 -50.42 16.09
CA ILE A 5 49.48 -49.96 16.86
C ILE A 5 50.40 -48.99 16.09
N GLY A 6 50.43 -47.74 16.56
CA GLY A 6 51.52 -46.76 16.44
C GLY A 6 51.20 -45.55 17.34
N HIS A 7 51.80 -45.39 18.53
CA HIS A 7 53.12 -44.79 18.86
C HIS A 7 53.27 -43.32 18.44
N ARG A 8 53.18 -42.40 19.41
CA ARG A 8 54.29 -41.75 20.16
C ARG A 8 55.24 -40.96 19.25
N GLN A 9 55.35 -39.66 19.50
CA GLN A 9 56.66 -39.01 19.65
C GLN A 9 56.55 -37.71 20.45
N ALA A 10 57.38 -37.66 21.49
CA ALA A 10 57.83 -36.46 22.18
C ALA A 10 59.31 -36.25 21.80
N VAL A 11 59.89 -35.17 22.35
CA VAL A 11 61.33 -34.89 22.53
C VAL A 11 61.91 -33.92 21.50
N LEU A 12 62.41 -32.77 21.98
CA LEU A 12 63.82 -32.39 21.88
C LEU A 12 64.12 -31.10 22.69
N SER A 13 64.67 -31.29 23.89
CA SER A 13 65.65 -30.41 24.56
C SER A 13 66.97 -30.38 23.76
N PRO A 14 68.00 -29.52 23.98
CA PRO A 14 68.80 -29.47 25.24
C PRO A 14 69.56 -28.13 25.56
N SER A 15 69.93 -27.87 26.83
CA SER A 15 71.30 -27.88 27.46
C SER A 15 72.21 -26.62 27.38
N ILE A 16 72.21 -25.80 28.46
CA ILE A 16 73.28 -25.36 29.44
C ILE A 16 74.80 -25.39 29.03
N PRO A 17 75.78 -24.74 29.74
CA PRO A 17 76.12 -23.31 30.02
C PRO A 17 77.57 -22.90 29.60
N GLY A 18 77.89 -21.60 29.66
CA GLY A 18 79.28 -21.09 29.73
C GLY A 18 79.41 -19.71 30.40
N LYS A 19 80.20 -19.62 31.49
CA LYS A 19 80.78 -18.40 32.11
C LYS A 19 82.00 -17.94 31.25
N ALA A 20 82.58 -16.73 31.23
CA ALA A 20 82.70 -15.62 32.18
C ALA A 20 83.22 -14.33 31.47
N SER A 21 83.05 -13.18 32.14
CA SER A 21 83.91 -11.96 32.17
C SER A 21 84.26 -11.24 30.84
N THR A 22 84.22 -9.91 30.70
CA THR A 22 85.06 -8.96 31.44
C THR A 22 84.63 -7.51 31.21
N ASN A 23 84.67 -6.70 32.27
CA ASN A 23 85.04 -5.28 32.34
C ASN A 23 84.31 -4.19 31.53
N SER A 24 83.49 -3.44 32.29
CA SER A 24 83.69 -2.01 32.60
C SER A 24 83.61 -0.94 31.52
N ALA A 25 82.73 0.02 31.84
CA ALA A 25 82.72 1.44 31.51
C ALA A 25 82.09 1.86 30.17
N LEU A 26 80.86 2.35 30.23
CA LEU A 26 80.66 3.79 30.00
C LEU A 26 79.37 4.27 30.67
N ARG A 27 79.57 5.10 31.68
CA ARG A 27 78.56 5.79 32.47
C ARG A 27 78.29 7.12 31.78
N TRP A 28 77.09 7.35 31.25
CA TRP A 28 76.27 8.54 31.53
C TRP A 28 75.07 8.71 30.60
N LYS A 29 73.99 9.19 31.23
CA LYS A 29 72.82 9.91 30.72
C LYS A 29 71.60 9.11 30.23
N LEU A 30 70.54 9.32 31.04
CA LEU A 30 69.10 9.40 30.74
C LEU A 30 68.25 8.17 31.10
N ARG A 31 67.99 8.04 32.41
CA ARG A 31 66.78 7.41 32.94
C ARG A 31 66.14 8.35 33.96
N SER A 32 64.91 8.81 33.68
CA SER A 32 63.84 8.81 34.68
C SER A 32 62.49 8.99 33.99
N GLN A 33 61.98 7.91 33.39
CA GLN A 33 60.54 7.68 33.34
C GLN A 33 60.22 6.83 34.57
N VAL A 34 59.69 7.46 35.61
CA VAL A 34 59.07 6.75 36.73
C VAL A 34 57.66 7.31 36.88
N SER A 35 56.70 6.42 36.61
CA SER A 35 55.28 6.61 36.79
C SER A 35 54.93 7.23 38.14
N ARG A 36 54.06 8.23 38.11
CA ARG A 36 53.15 8.51 39.22
C ARG A 36 51.73 8.26 38.74
N LEU A 37 51.24 7.08 39.11
CA LEU A 37 49.84 6.72 39.14
C LEU A 37 49.11 7.73 40.05
N ALA A 38 48.29 8.59 39.45
CA ALA A 38 47.29 9.38 40.15
C ALA A 38 45.96 9.17 39.44
N LEU A 39 45.14 8.35 40.09
CA LEU A 39 43.74 8.09 39.80
C LEU A 39 42.97 9.42 39.68
N ARG A 40 42.48 9.73 38.50
CA ARG A 40 41.40 10.71 38.29
C ARG A 40 40.34 10.10 37.40
N SER A 41 39.48 9.32 38.04
CA SER A 41 38.14 9.04 37.52
C SER A 41 37.40 10.37 37.40
N ALA A 42 37.24 10.86 36.18
CA ALA A 42 36.17 11.78 35.84
C ALA A 42 35.19 10.99 34.98
N VAL A 43 34.07 10.65 35.60
CA VAL A 43 32.89 10.08 34.97
C VAL A 43 32.48 11.03 33.85
N GLY A 44 32.65 10.62 32.60
CA GLY A 44 32.05 11.30 31.47
C GLY A 44 30.54 11.18 31.62
N VAL A 45 29.87 12.30 31.90
CA VAL A 45 28.41 12.38 31.85
C VAL A 45 28.02 12.14 30.39
N ALA A 46 27.56 10.93 30.08
CA ALA A 46 26.76 10.70 28.89
C ALA A 46 25.42 11.41 29.12
N ALA A 47 25.28 12.61 28.56
CA ALA A 47 23.98 13.22 28.37
C ALA A 47 23.25 12.42 27.28
N ALA A 48 22.64 11.30 27.68
CA ALA A 48 21.61 10.63 26.92
C ALA A 48 20.29 11.38 27.16
N ALA A 49 20.06 12.41 26.36
CA ALA A 49 18.78 13.09 26.20
C ALA A 49 18.81 13.75 24.80
N GLY A 50 17.94 13.44 23.86
CA GLY A 50 16.82 12.53 23.88
C GLY A 50 16.41 12.19 22.45
N ALA A 51 15.43 11.28 22.38
CA ALA A 51 14.50 11.06 21.27
C ALA A 51 15.05 11.28 19.85
N THR A 52 15.24 10.16 19.16
CA THR A 52 14.99 10.05 17.74
C THR A 52 13.73 10.84 17.35
N LEU A 53 13.88 12.01 16.75
CA LEU A 53 12.85 12.59 15.89
C LEU A 53 13.31 12.38 14.46
N LEU A 54 13.14 11.12 14.02
CA LEU A 54 12.84 10.84 12.63
C LEU A 54 11.50 11.49 12.32
N ALA A 55 11.54 12.66 11.70
CA ALA A 55 10.45 13.11 10.85
C ALA A 55 11.01 14.17 9.90
N PRO A 56 11.44 13.81 8.68
CA PRO A 56 11.05 14.68 7.59
C PRO A 56 9.51 14.61 7.58
N GLY A 57 8.88 15.65 8.12
CA GLY A 57 7.48 15.97 7.82
C GLY A 57 7.41 16.27 6.33
N GLN A 58 7.39 15.21 5.53
CA GLN A 58 7.06 15.23 4.13
C GLN A 58 5.58 15.61 4.05
N ALA A 59 5.30 16.92 4.06
CA ALA A 59 4.00 17.45 3.65
C ALA A 59 3.90 17.21 2.15
N TRP A 60 3.46 16.01 1.77
CA TRP A 60 3.23 15.63 0.37
C TRP A 60 1.80 16.01 0.02
N SER A 61 1.64 16.49 -1.21
CA SER A 61 0.42 17.15 -1.68
C SER A 61 -0.77 16.20 -1.62
N ALA A 62 -1.77 16.52 -0.79
CA ALA A 62 -3.04 15.85 -0.86
C ALA A 62 -3.74 16.07 -2.23
N CYS A 63 -4.92 15.48 -2.44
CA CYS A 63 -5.57 15.48 -3.74
C CYS A 63 -5.78 16.89 -4.29
N PHE A 64 -5.31 17.15 -5.52
CA PHE A 64 -5.49 18.42 -6.21
C PHE A 64 -6.24 18.24 -7.52
N VAL A 65 -7.00 19.27 -7.90
CA VAL A 65 -7.83 19.26 -9.10
C VAL A 65 -7.32 20.28 -10.12
N VAL A 66 -7.04 19.85 -11.34
CA VAL A 66 -6.70 20.71 -12.49
C VAL A 66 -7.58 20.32 -13.67
N GLY A 67 -8.55 21.18 -13.99
CA GLY A 67 -9.53 20.87 -15.02
C GLY A 67 -10.36 19.63 -14.66
N ALA A 68 -10.32 18.61 -15.53
CA ALA A 68 -10.99 17.32 -15.30
C ALA A 68 -10.08 16.27 -14.64
N THR A 69 -8.87 16.64 -14.21
CA THR A 69 -7.90 15.71 -13.61
C THR A 69 -7.82 15.93 -12.10
N ILE A 70 -7.90 14.83 -11.37
CA ILE A 70 -7.68 14.73 -9.93
C ILE A 70 -6.38 13.93 -9.74
N GLN A 71 -5.37 14.54 -9.14
CA GLN A 71 -4.11 13.90 -8.82
C GLN A 71 -3.99 13.79 -7.31
N CYS A 72 -3.82 12.58 -6.81
CA CYS A 72 -3.66 12.30 -5.39
C CYS A 72 -2.26 11.74 -5.11
N ASP A 73 -1.58 12.34 -4.15
CA ASP A 73 -0.43 11.75 -3.45
C ASP A 73 -0.89 11.15 -2.11
N ASN A 74 0.05 10.81 -1.23
CA ASN A 74 -0.22 10.44 0.15
C ASN A 74 -1.15 11.44 0.83
N THR A 75 -2.33 10.98 1.23
CA THR A 75 -3.32 11.79 1.92
C THR A 75 -4.21 10.95 2.80
N THR A 76 -4.86 11.60 3.76
CA THR A 76 -5.95 11.04 4.55
C THR A 76 -7.19 11.85 4.24
N THR A 77 -8.17 11.21 3.61
CA THR A 77 -9.41 11.88 3.23
C THR A 77 -10.39 11.94 4.40
N ILE A 78 -11.27 12.92 4.35
CA ILE A 78 -12.41 13.08 5.24
C ILE A 78 -13.71 12.95 4.44
N ASP A 79 -14.81 12.63 5.14
CA ASP A 79 -16.10 12.32 4.52
C ASP A 79 -16.87 13.57 4.04
N THR A 80 -16.25 14.31 3.11
CA THR A 80 -16.77 15.57 2.57
C THR A 80 -16.65 15.59 1.05
N THR A 81 -17.41 16.52 0.44
CA THR A 81 -17.46 16.69 -1.02
C THR A 81 -16.62 17.89 -1.42
N TYR A 82 -15.75 17.71 -2.42
CA TYR A 82 -14.97 18.80 -2.98
C TYR A 82 -15.89 19.90 -3.55
N PRO A 83 -15.62 21.19 -3.27
CA PRO A 83 -14.45 21.76 -2.62
C PRO A 83 -14.68 22.20 -1.16
N ASP A 84 -15.43 21.45 -0.35
CA ASP A 84 -15.74 21.87 1.02
C ASP A 84 -14.50 21.90 1.92
N ASN A 85 -13.61 20.91 1.81
CA ASN A 85 -12.41 20.78 2.63
C ASN A 85 -11.17 20.33 1.83
N PRO A 86 -10.80 21.03 0.74
CA PRO A 86 -9.62 20.69 -0.03
C PRO A 86 -8.39 20.89 0.84
N PRO A 87 -7.38 20.02 0.74
CA PRO A 87 -7.24 18.94 -0.25
C PRO A 87 -7.70 17.54 0.23
N ASN A 88 -8.44 17.47 1.34
CA ASN A 88 -8.77 16.23 2.03
C ASN A 88 -10.17 15.68 1.70
N ASP A 89 -10.93 16.33 0.83
CA ASP A 89 -12.23 15.83 0.39
C ASP A 89 -12.08 14.44 -0.25
N ARG A 90 -13.00 13.53 0.09
CA ARG A 90 -13.06 12.22 -0.58
C ARG A 90 -13.81 12.28 -1.90
N ALA A 91 -14.84 13.12 -2.01
CA ALA A 91 -15.83 13.02 -3.08
C ALA A 91 -15.65 14.13 -4.12
N TYR A 92 -15.45 13.74 -5.38
CA TYR A 92 -15.28 14.64 -6.50
C TYR A 92 -16.41 14.40 -7.49
N SER A 93 -17.10 15.46 -7.91
CA SER A 93 -18.18 15.33 -8.89
C SER A 93 -18.16 16.46 -9.92
N GLY A 94 -18.58 16.16 -11.13
CA GLY A 94 -18.71 17.14 -12.20
C GLY A 94 -19.63 16.65 -13.31
N ALA A 95 -20.14 17.58 -14.11
CA ALA A 95 -20.89 17.29 -15.33
C ALA A 95 -20.00 17.58 -16.54
N ILE A 96 -19.15 16.63 -16.91
CA ILE A 96 -18.05 16.84 -17.88
C ILE A 96 -18.25 15.94 -19.10
N ALA A 97 -18.17 16.52 -20.30
CA ALA A 97 -18.34 15.81 -21.57
C ALA A 97 -17.12 14.95 -21.95
N THR A 98 -15.96 15.21 -21.34
CA THR A 98 -14.75 14.40 -21.42
C THR A 98 -14.54 13.59 -20.14
N PRO A 99 -13.73 12.52 -20.15
CA PRO A 99 -13.46 11.74 -18.96
C PRO A 99 -12.92 12.59 -17.81
N ILE A 100 -13.42 12.34 -16.59
CA ILE A 100 -12.71 12.77 -15.37
C ILE A 100 -11.58 11.78 -15.16
N ILE A 101 -10.37 12.30 -14.97
CA ILE A 101 -9.18 11.50 -14.79
C ILE A 101 -8.83 11.49 -13.30
N LEU A 102 -8.64 10.31 -12.71
CA LEU A 102 -8.10 10.15 -11.36
C LEU A 102 -6.76 9.43 -11.45
N ASN A 103 -5.72 10.05 -10.91
CA ASN A 103 -4.37 9.51 -10.88
C ASN A 103 -3.88 9.43 -9.44
N ILE A 104 -3.37 8.26 -9.08
CA ILE A 104 -2.73 8.00 -7.79
C ILE A 104 -1.33 7.48 -8.09
N ASP A 105 -0.31 8.16 -7.56
CA ASP A 105 1.08 7.88 -7.91
C ASP A 105 1.59 6.57 -7.30
N ALA A 106 2.67 6.05 -7.89
CA ALA A 106 3.27 4.81 -7.43
C ALA A 106 3.81 4.95 -5.99
N GLY A 107 3.50 3.96 -5.15
CA GLY A 107 3.92 3.96 -3.74
C GLY A 107 3.12 4.88 -2.83
N THR A 108 2.06 5.53 -3.36
CA THR A 108 1.21 6.41 -2.56
C THR A 108 0.09 5.67 -1.84
N THR A 109 -0.37 6.22 -0.73
CA THR A 109 -1.54 5.72 0.02
C THR A 109 -2.54 6.84 0.26
N VAL A 110 -3.77 6.63 -0.21
CA VAL A 110 -4.93 7.46 0.11
C VAL A 110 -5.74 6.73 1.18
N SER A 111 -5.68 7.22 2.43
CA SER A 111 -6.35 6.60 3.59
C SER A 111 -7.53 7.44 4.09
N GLY A 112 -8.08 7.13 5.27
CA GLY A 112 -9.20 7.86 5.85
C GLY A 112 -10.54 7.33 5.38
N ASN A 113 -11.26 8.11 4.57
CA ASN A 113 -12.58 7.75 4.05
C ASN A 113 -12.54 7.24 2.59
N GLY A 114 -11.36 6.95 2.04
CA GLY A 114 -11.19 6.52 0.64
C GLY A 114 -11.47 7.64 -0.37
N LEU A 115 -11.91 7.29 -1.58
CA LEU A 115 -12.23 8.22 -2.66
C LEU A 115 -13.57 7.91 -3.32
N ALA A 116 -14.24 8.96 -3.80
CA ALA A 116 -15.40 8.85 -4.66
C ALA A 116 -15.28 9.82 -5.84
N VAL A 117 -15.55 9.35 -7.06
CA VAL A 117 -15.55 10.18 -8.27
C VAL A 117 -16.82 9.94 -9.06
N SER A 118 -17.52 11.02 -9.40
CA SER A 118 -18.75 10.98 -10.18
C SER A 118 -18.68 11.91 -11.39
N ASN A 119 -18.91 11.36 -12.59
CA ASN A 119 -19.17 12.16 -13.78
C ASN A 119 -20.64 12.07 -14.18
N THR A 120 -21.38 13.15 -13.93
CA THR A 120 -22.80 13.27 -14.31
C THR A 120 -22.99 13.71 -15.76
N GLY A 121 -21.90 13.99 -16.48
CA GLY A 121 -21.88 14.21 -17.93
C GLY A 121 -21.66 12.92 -18.72
N ALA A 122 -21.45 13.05 -20.03
CA ALA A 122 -21.27 11.93 -20.95
C ALA A 122 -19.81 11.43 -21.07
N GLY A 123 -18.89 12.02 -20.31
CA GLY A 123 -17.45 11.81 -20.51
C GLY A 123 -16.87 10.53 -19.93
N GLY A 124 -17.54 9.88 -18.98
CA GLY A 124 -17.00 8.72 -18.28
C GLY A 124 -15.91 9.08 -17.26
N LEU A 125 -15.14 8.07 -16.87
CA LEU A 125 -14.08 8.14 -15.86
C LEU A 125 -12.85 7.37 -16.34
N ASN A 126 -11.66 7.89 -16.09
CA ASN A 126 -10.41 7.18 -16.33
C ASN A 126 -9.54 7.18 -15.07
N VAL A 127 -9.47 6.04 -14.39
CA VAL A 127 -8.76 5.89 -13.12
C VAL A 127 -7.49 5.08 -13.32
N THR A 128 -6.35 5.68 -12.96
CA THR A 128 -5.07 5.00 -12.84
C THR A 128 -4.62 5.04 -11.38
N ASN A 129 -4.69 3.90 -10.71
CA ASN A 129 -4.25 3.76 -9.33
C ASN A 129 -2.90 3.02 -9.27
N ASN A 130 -1.78 3.72 -9.12
CA ASN A 130 -0.48 3.04 -8.95
C ASN A 130 -0.12 2.84 -7.45
N GLY A 131 -1.03 3.21 -6.55
CA GLY A 131 -0.85 3.14 -5.10
C GLY A 131 -1.87 2.24 -4.41
N THR A 132 -2.27 2.64 -3.21
CA THR A 132 -3.32 1.99 -2.41
C THR A 132 -4.39 3.00 -2.03
N ILE A 133 -5.65 2.61 -2.20
CA ILE A 133 -6.80 3.36 -1.68
C ILE A 133 -7.36 2.57 -0.51
N SER A 134 -7.57 3.24 0.63
CA SER A 134 -8.02 2.60 1.86
C SER A 134 -9.09 3.41 2.59
N ILE A 135 -10.02 2.68 3.22
CA ILE A 135 -10.80 3.19 4.35
C ILE A 135 -10.18 2.65 5.63
N ASP A 136 -9.94 3.54 6.59
CA ASP A 136 -9.40 3.16 7.90
C ASP A 136 -10.47 2.52 8.79
N ALA A 137 -10.05 1.63 9.68
CA ALA A 137 -10.96 0.93 10.58
C ALA A 137 -11.78 1.91 11.43
N GLY A 138 -13.09 1.67 11.53
CA GLY A 138 -14.03 2.53 12.25
C GLY A 138 -14.64 3.66 11.41
N ASN A 139 -14.12 3.94 10.22
CA ASN A 139 -14.72 4.93 9.32
C ASN A 139 -15.92 4.35 8.54
N MET A 140 -16.89 5.22 8.25
CA MET A 140 -18.08 4.92 7.45
C MET A 140 -18.30 6.07 6.45
N PRO A 141 -17.76 6.00 5.23
CA PRO A 141 -17.94 7.06 4.26
C PRO A 141 -19.38 7.13 3.74
N THR A 142 -19.81 8.35 3.42
CA THR A 142 -21.14 8.67 2.91
C THR A 142 -21.10 9.68 1.76
N ALA A 143 -20.10 10.55 1.68
CA ALA A 143 -20.02 11.57 0.65
C ALA A 143 -19.66 10.96 -0.73
N GLY A 144 -20.63 10.88 -1.65
CA GLY A 144 -20.41 10.34 -3.01
C GLY A 144 -20.38 8.81 -3.14
N GLY A 145 -20.58 8.08 -2.04
CA GLY A 145 -20.63 6.61 -2.04
C GLY A 145 -20.09 6.00 -0.75
N THR A 146 -20.24 4.67 -0.58
CA THR A 146 -19.91 3.97 0.67
C THR A 146 -18.67 3.06 0.56
N ALA A 147 -18.07 2.93 -0.63
CA ALA A 147 -16.90 2.08 -0.84
C ALA A 147 -15.57 2.81 -0.66
N ALA A 148 -14.48 2.07 -0.47
CA ALA A 148 -13.13 2.66 -0.43
C ALA A 148 -12.78 3.38 -1.73
N LEU A 149 -13.23 2.83 -2.86
CA LEU A 149 -13.35 3.56 -4.11
C LEU A 149 -14.79 3.47 -4.63
N SER A 150 -15.45 4.61 -4.82
CA SER A 150 -16.78 4.69 -5.46
C SER A 150 -16.67 5.44 -6.79
N LEU A 151 -16.98 4.79 -7.91
CA LEU A 151 -16.96 5.38 -9.24
C LEU A 151 -18.38 5.39 -9.82
N SER A 152 -18.81 6.53 -10.33
CA SER A 152 -20.08 6.61 -11.06
C SER A 152 -20.01 7.49 -12.32
N ALA A 153 -20.64 7.04 -13.40
CA ALA A 153 -20.72 7.81 -14.64
C ALA A 153 -22.13 7.76 -15.25
N ALA A 154 -22.62 8.89 -15.73
CA ALA A 154 -23.91 8.99 -16.43
C ALA A 154 -23.78 8.78 -17.96
N GLY A 155 -22.62 8.29 -18.40
CA GLY A 155 -22.27 8.01 -19.79
C GLY A 155 -20.77 7.93 -19.97
N GLY A 156 -20.33 7.44 -21.13
CA GLY A 156 -18.92 7.20 -21.40
C GLY A 156 -18.39 5.96 -20.68
N VAL A 157 -17.10 5.66 -20.87
CA VAL A 157 -16.49 4.46 -20.28
C VAL A 157 -16.01 4.79 -18.86
N ILE A 158 -16.25 3.89 -17.91
CA ILE A 158 -15.53 3.87 -16.63
C ILE A 158 -14.37 2.90 -16.79
N THR A 159 -13.14 3.42 -16.84
CA THR A 159 -11.93 2.59 -16.80
C THR A 159 -11.26 2.68 -15.44
N TYR A 160 -10.89 1.53 -14.88
CA TYR A 160 -9.99 1.44 -13.74
C TYR A 160 -8.80 0.55 -14.10
N THR A 161 -7.59 1.04 -13.84
CA THR A 161 -6.39 0.22 -13.89
C THR A 161 -5.55 0.44 -12.65
N GLY A 162 -5.17 -0.65 -11.98
CA GLY A 162 -4.01 -0.62 -11.08
C GLY A 162 -4.17 -1.35 -9.74
N GLY A 163 -3.85 -0.62 -8.67
CA GLY A 163 -3.38 -1.11 -7.39
C GLY A 163 -4.47 -1.50 -6.40
N SER A 164 -4.07 -1.61 -5.13
CA SER A 164 -4.88 -2.20 -4.07
C SER A 164 -6.03 -1.30 -3.65
N ILE A 165 -7.15 -1.91 -3.30
CA ILE A 165 -8.32 -1.24 -2.72
C ILE A 165 -8.72 -1.99 -1.46
N ILE A 166 -8.68 -1.29 -0.32
CA ILE A 166 -8.83 -1.90 1.01
C ILE A 166 -9.91 -1.15 1.78
N ASN A 167 -10.97 -1.81 2.21
CA ASN A 167 -11.92 -1.23 3.14
C ASN A 167 -11.80 -1.94 4.49
N ASN A 168 -11.10 -1.31 5.45
CA ASN A 168 -11.04 -1.80 6.84
C ASN A 168 -12.20 -1.26 7.69
N GLY A 169 -13.01 -0.34 7.16
CA GLY A 169 -14.17 0.25 7.81
C GLY A 169 -15.47 -0.38 7.36
N THR A 170 -16.49 0.46 7.18
CA THR A 170 -17.83 0.06 6.74
C THR A 170 -17.97 0.18 5.22
N GLY A 171 -18.66 -0.76 4.60
CA GLY A 171 -19.02 -0.72 3.17
C GLY A 171 -18.15 -1.63 2.30
N ASN A 172 -18.29 -1.47 0.98
CA ASN A 172 -17.61 -2.30 -0.01
C ASN A 172 -16.16 -1.83 -0.23
N ALA A 173 -15.31 -2.65 -0.85
CA ALA A 173 -13.99 -2.16 -1.24
C ALA A 173 -14.09 -1.28 -2.50
N PHE A 174 -14.73 -1.77 -3.56
CA PHE A 174 -14.84 -1.03 -4.82
C PHE A 174 -16.25 -1.11 -5.39
N ASP A 175 -16.89 0.04 -5.61
CA ASP A 175 -18.13 0.18 -6.36
C ASP A 175 -17.89 0.93 -7.68
N ALA A 176 -18.38 0.37 -8.79
CA ALA A 176 -18.40 1.05 -10.09
C ALA A 176 -19.81 0.96 -10.71
N ALA A 177 -20.41 2.11 -11.01
CA ALA A 177 -21.77 2.19 -11.51
C ALA A 177 -21.91 3.09 -12.72
N GLN A 178 -22.45 2.58 -13.83
CA GLN A 178 -23.11 3.45 -14.80
C GLN A 178 -24.46 3.87 -14.22
N THR A 179 -24.79 5.15 -14.30
CA THR A 179 -26.03 5.74 -13.76
C THR A 179 -26.94 6.28 -14.86
N GLY A 180 -26.49 6.23 -16.12
CA GLY A 180 -27.25 6.64 -17.29
C GLY A 180 -26.38 6.60 -18.54
N GLY A 181 -26.98 6.98 -19.68
CA GLY A 181 -26.26 7.16 -20.93
C GLY A 181 -25.66 5.88 -21.53
N ALA A 182 -25.09 6.00 -22.73
CA ALA A 182 -24.32 4.93 -23.33
C ALA A 182 -22.91 4.93 -22.74
N GLY A 183 -22.40 3.75 -22.39
CA GLY A 183 -21.11 3.60 -21.72
C GLY A 183 -20.72 2.14 -21.57
N SER A 184 -19.64 1.89 -20.85
CA SER A 184 -19.23 0.55 -20.40
C SER A 184 -18.42 0.65 -19.11
N VAL A 185 -18.23 -0.48 -18.44
CA VAL A 185 -17.34 -0.56 -17.27
C VAL A 185 -16.21 -1.52 -17.61
N ASP A 186 -14.97 -1.06 -17.50
CA ASP A 186 -13.77 -1.87 -17.68
C ASP A 186 -12.82 -1.69 -16.49
N ILE A 187 -12.74 -2.73 -15.67
CA ILE A 187 -11.98 -2.75 -14.44
C ILE A 187 -10.85 -3.75 -14.58
N ASN A 188 -9.62 -3.30 -14.38
CA ASN A 188 -8.42 -4.13 -14.39
C ASN A 188 -7.60 -3.89 -13.11
N ILE A 189 -7.78 -4.74 -12.13
CA ILE A 189 -7.10 -4.68 -10.84
C ILE A 189 -5.96 -5.69 -10.84
N ALA A 190 -4.73 -5.19 -10.73
CA ALA A 190 -3.52 -6.01 -10.71
C ALA A 190 -3.20 -6.51 -9.30
N ALA A 191 -3.61 -5.76 -8.27
CA ALA A 191 -3.34 -6.03 -6.87
C ALA A 191 -4.57 -6.60 -6.14
N SER A 192 -4.49 -6.72 -4.81
CA SER A 192 -5.54 -7.29 -3.98
C SER A 192 -6.66 -6.30 -3.68
N VAL A 193 -7.88 -6.80 -3.60
CA VAL A 193 -9.05 -6.08 -3.10
C VAL A 193 -9.54 -6.73 -1.81
N SER A 194 -9.87 -5.94 -0.79
CA SER A 194 -10.40 -6.50 0.47
C SER A 194 -11.44 -5.60 1.13
N ALA A 195 -12.56 -6.17 1.56
CA ALA A 195 -13.58 -5.50 2.36
C ALA A 195 -13.79 -6.24 3.69
N ALA A 196 -13.72 -5.50 4.80
CA ALA A 196 -13.92 -6.06 6.14
C ALA A 196 -15.40 -6.36 6.44
N THR A 197 -16.32 -5.55 5.93
CA THR A 197 -17.76 -5.62 6.28
C THR A 197 -18.72 -5.67 5.08
N GLY A 198 -18.28 -5.26 3.89
CA GLY A 198 -19.09 -5.23 2.67
C GLY A 198 -18.62 -6.21 1.59
N GLU A 199 -19.13 -5.98 0.38
CA GLU A 199 -18.72 -6.70 -0.83
C GLU A 199 -17.29 -6.33 -1.22
N GLY A 200 -16.59 -7.23 -1.93
CA GLY A 200 -15.28 -6.91 -2.49
C GLY A 200 -15.41 -5.90 -3.62
N ILE A 201 -15.93 -6.35 -4.77
CA ILE A 201 -16.14 -5.53 -5.96
C ILE A 201 -17.61 -5.58 -6.34
N THR A 202 -18.27 -4.43 -6.44
CA THR A 202 -19.60 -4.32 -7.04
C THR A 202 -19.52 -3.56 -8.35
N VAL A 203 -20.18 -4.10 -9.37
CA VAL A 203 -20.33 -3.43 -10.67
C VAL A 203 -21.77 -3.43 -11.07
N ARG A 204 -22.27 -2.26 -11.44
CA ARG A 204 -23.62 -2.06 -11.97
C ARG A 204 -23.54 -1.26 -13.26
N ASP A 205 -24.33 -1.65 -14.25
CA ASP A 205 -24.53 -0.82 -15.42
C ASP A 205 -26.02 -0.59 -15.72
N VAL A 206 -26.28 0.14 -16.81
CA VAL A 206 -27.62 0.50 -17.28
C VAL A 206 -27.96 -0.22 -18.58
N ALA A 207 -29.24 -0.25 -18.96
CA ALA A 207 -29.70 -0.91 -20.17
C ALA A 207 -29.01 -0.45 -21.47
N THR A 208 -28.53 0.80 -21.50
CA THR A 208 -27.80 1.41 -22.63
C THR A 208 -26.30 1.16 -22.61
N SER A 209 -25.78 0.45 -21.60
CA SER A 209 -24.38 0.04 -21.52
C SER A 209 -24.03 -0.98 -22.61
N THR A 210 -22.78 -0.95 -23.07
CA THR A 210 -22.26 -1.92 -24.06
C THR A 210 -21.55 -3.11 -23.40
N GLY A 211 -21.37 -3.08 -22.08
CA GLY A 211 -20.92 -4.24 -21.31
C GLY A 211 -20.11 -3.90 -20.06
N VAL A 212 -19.78 -4.97 -19.35
CA VAL A 212 -18.97 -4.98 -18.12
C VAL A 212 -17.80 -5.95 -18.32
N SER A 213 -16.60 -5.46 -18.04
CA SER A 213 -15.36 -6.23 -17.99
C SER A 213 -14.72 -6.03 -16.61
N VAL A 214 -14.48 -7.13 -15.89
CA VAL A 214 -13.79 -7.12 -14.60
C VAL A 214 -12.67 -8.14 -14.65
N LYS A 215 -11.43 -7.65 -14.64
CA LYS A 215 -10.24 -8.45 -14.42
C LYS A 215 -9.68 -8.10 -13.05
N THR A 216 -9.46 -9.11 -12.22
CA THR A 216 -8.95 -8.93 -10.86
C THR A 216 -7.93 -10.00 -10.51
N ASN A 217 -7.29 -9.83 -9.37
CA ASN A 217 -6.42 -10.78 -8.71
C ASN A 217 -7.14 -11.33 -7.46
N ASN A 218 -6.48 -11.32 -6.29
CA ASN A 218 -7.10 -11.73 -5.04
C ASN A 218 -8.20 -10.75 -4.61
N VAL A 219 -9.37 -11.28 -4.23
CA VAL A 219 -10.48 -10.50 -3.66
C VAL A 219 -10.97 -11.17 -2.38
N SER A 220 -11.11 -10.41 -1.30
CA SER A 220 -11.56 -10.89 0.00
C SER A 220 -12.74 -10.07 0.55
N ALA A 221 -13.84 -10.73 0.88
CA ALA A 221 -15.06 -10.17 1.46
C ALA A 221 -15.69 -11.20 2.40
N LEU A 222 -15.04 -11.43 3.54
CA LEU A 222 -15.35 -12.56 4.45
C LEU A 222 -16.55 -12.34 5.37
N ALA A 223 -17.10 -11.13 5.40
CA ALA A 223 -18.29 -10.85 6.19
C ALA A 223 -19.47 -11.72 5.72
N PHE A 224 -20.29 -12.19 6.67
CA PHE A 224 -21.39 -13.10 6.36
C PHE A 224 -22.36 -12.47 5.34
N GLY A 225 -22.72 -13.25 4.32
CA GLY A 225 -23.63 -12.77 3.28
C GLY A 225 -22.98 -11.89 2.22
N LYS A 226 -21.64 -11.74 2.23
CA LYS A 226 -20.89 -10.91 1.27
C LYS A 226 -20.19 -11.73 0.20
N ASP A 227 -20.29 -11.22 -1.02
CA ASP A 227 -19.68 -11.70 -2.23
C ASP A 227 -18.33 -11.02 -2.45
N ALA A 228 -17.38 -11.78 -3.00
CA ALA A 228 -16.11 -11.19 -3.41
C ALA A 228 -16.31 -10.32 -4.65
N ILE A 229 -17.07 -10.79 -5.65
CA ILE A 229 -17.40 -10.02 -6.86
C ILE A 229 -18.88 -10.16 -7.15
N ASP A 230 -19.55 -9.02 -7.29
CA ASP A 230 -20.95 -8.91 -7.70
C ASP A 230 -21.04 -7.97 -8.92
N ALA A 231 -21.09 -8.55 -10.11
CA ALA A 231 -21.23 -7.83 -11.38
C ALA A 231 -22.62 -8.08 -11.97
N GLN A 232 -23.42 -7.02 -12.04
CA GLN A 232 -24.76 -7.09 -12.61
C GLN A 232 -24.89 -6.09 -13.77
N SER A 233 -25.39 -6.58 -14.90
CA SER A 233 -25.71 -5.75 -16.06
C SER A 233 -27.21 -5.71 -16.33
N GLN A 234 -27.70 -4.55 -16.75
CA GLN A 234 -29.06 -4.36 -17.25
C GLN A 234 -29.11 -4.36 -18.79
N SER A 235 -27.95 -4.44 -19.45
CA SER A 235 -27.88 -4.37 -20.90
C SER A 235 -28.35 -5.68 -21.56
N LEU A 236 -29.27 -5.55 -22.52
CA LEU A 236 -29.73 -6.67 -23.35
C LEU A 236 -28.71 -7.10 -24.41
N THR A 237 -27.80 -6.19 -24.78
CA THR A 237 -26.82 -6.40 -25.85
C THR A 237 -25.39 -6.41 -25.33
N GLY A 238 -25.17 -5.93 -24.11
CA GLY A 238 -23.89 -5.93 -23.45
C GLY A 238 -23.56 -7.29 -22.87
N ASN A 239 -22.27 -7.60 -22.79
CA ASN A 239 -21.78 -8.81 -22.16
C ASN A 239 -21.24 -8.48 -20.76
N ILE A 240 -21.23 -9.49 -19.89
CA ILE A 240 -20.43 -9.46 -18.66
C ILE A 240 -19.27 -10.44 -18.84
N ALA A 241 -18.05 -9.95 -18.72
CA ALA A 241 -16.84 -10.74 -18.68
C ALA A 241 -16.14 -10.53 -17.35
N VAL A 242 -16.00 -11.60 -16.55
CA VAL A 242 -15.24 -11.55 -15.29
C VAL A 242 -14.10 -12.56 -15.34
N THR A 243 -12.89 -12.09 -15.05
CA THR A 243 -11.67 -12.90 -14.93
C THR A 243 -11.01 -12.65 -13.59
N ALA A 244 -11.10 -13.62 -12.68
CA ALA A 244 -10.32 -13.63 -11.44
C ALA A 244 -9.05 -14.46 -11.65
N ASN A 245 -7.88 -13.81 -11.49
CA ASN A 245 -6.57 -14.46 -11.62
C ASN A 245 -5.96 -14.87 -10.27
N GLY A 246 -6.70 -14.64 -9.18
CA GLY A 246 -6.30 -14.93 -7.82
C GLY A 246 -7.46 -15.51 -7.00
N ASP A 247 -7.23 -15.62 -5.69
CA ASP A 247 -8.20 -16.23 -4.77
C ASP A 247 -9.42 -15.33 -4.58
N LEU A 248 -10.61 -15.94 -4.60
CA LEU A 248 -11.87 -15.29 -4.23
C LEU A 248 -12.34 -15.85 -2.90
N GLN A 249 -12.19 -15.05 -1.85
CA GLN A 249 -12.57 -15.40 -0.49
C GLN A 249 -13.82 -14.59 -0.10
N ALA A 250 -14.95 -15.26 0.09
CA ALA A 250 -16.23 -14.61 0.30
C ALA A 250 -17.01 -15.26 1.44
N GLY A 251 -17.82 -14.49 2.15
CA GLY A 251 -18.76 -14.99 3.15
C GLY A 251 -20.06 -15.55 2.56
N ASN A 252 -20.31 -15.34 1.26
CA ASN A 252 -21.44 -15.89 0.49
C ASN A 252 -20.97 -16.52 -0.83
N ALA A 253 -20.76 -15.73 -1.89
CA ALA A 253 -20.32 -16.22 -3.19
C ALA A 253 -18.98 -15.61 -3.64
N GLY A 254 -18.10 -16.43 -4.22
CA GLY A 254 -16.85 -15.92 -4.80
C GLY A 254 -17.10 -14.98 -5.99
N LEU A 255 -18.08 -15.31 -6.83
CA LEU A 255 -18.45 -14.53 -8.00
C LEU A 255 -19.94 -14.67 -8.28
N VAL A 256 -20.63 -13.54 -8.38
CA VAL A 256 -21.95 -13.38 -8.98
C VAL A 256 -21.80 -12.52 -10.22
N ALA A 257 -22.16 -13.08 -11.37
CA ALA A 257 -22.21 -12.35 -12.64
C ALA A 257 -23.58 -12.61 -13.27
N VAL A 258 -24.40 -11.57 -13.42
CA VAL A 258 -25.78 -11.73 -13.86
C VAL A 258 -26.23 -10.61 -14.78
N ILE A 259 -26.87 -10.98 -15.89
CA ILE A 259 -27.60 -10.04 -16.74
C ILE A 259 -29.06 -10.09 -16.30
N VAL A 260 -29.56 -9.00 -15.73
CA VAL A 260 -30.97 -8.80 -15.37
C VAL A 260 -31.45 -7.57 -16.14
N PRO A 261 -31.99 -7.76 -17.35
CA PRO A 261 -32.46 -6.65 -18.16
C PRO A 261 -33.52 -5.83 -17.42
N GLY A 262 -33.37 -4.51 -17.48
CA GLY A 262 -34.30 -3.52 -16.94
C GLY A 262 -35.38 -3.09 -17.92
#